data_AF-A0A484G6Q9-F1
#
_entry.id   AF-A0A484G6Q9-F1
#
_cell.length_a   1.000
_cell.length_b   1.000
_cell.length_c   1.000
_cell.angle_alpha   90.00
_cell.angle_beta   90.00
_cell.angle_gamma   90.00
#
_symmetry.space_group_name_H-M   'P 1'
#
loop_
_entity.id
_entity.type
_entity.pdbx_description
1 polymer ?
#
loop_
_entity_poly.entity_id
_entity_poly.type
_entity_poly.pdbx_seq_one_letter_code
_entity_poly.pdbx_strand_id
1 'polypeptide(L)'
;MTDLPEAEERASANIDRLATTCAISIRPEYENLDWDDGKLGSFGPLVQSRSWDLVVLSDCTYNVDALPALIDTWTAIHKQNVAKQPDHDHPSTTRVLVAMKVRHSDESRLWELVKEAGWAIAEEAVMPLPMLGGEAQEIFLYLFENQTQ
;
A
#
# COMPACT_ATOMS: atom_id res chain seq x y z
N MET A 1 -7.62 1.32 6.82
CA MET A 1 -6.87 2.50 6.37
C MET A 1 -5.81 2.77 7.42
N THR A 2 -4.61 3.17 6.99
CA THR A 2 -3.51 3.46 7.91
C THR A 2 -2.76 4.69 7.47
N ASP A 3 -2.33 5.49 8.42
CA ASP A 3 -1.53 6.70 8.22
C ASP A 3 -0.85 7.09 9.55
N LEU A 4 -0.09 8.19 9.57
CA LEU A 4 0.47 8.76 10.78
C LEU A 4 -0.64 9.36 11.68
N PRO A 5 -0.41 9.50 13.00
CA PRO A 5 -1.40 10.03 13.95
C PRO A 5 -2.01 11.39 13.55
N GLU A 6 -1.26 12.22 12.85
CA GLU A 6 -1.70 13.54 12.37
C GLU A 6 -2.85 13.46 11.36
N ALA A 7 -3.01 12.32 10.66
CA ALA A 7 -4.06 12.11 9.67
C ALA A 7 -5.34 11.49 10.25
N GLU A 8 -5.31 10.99 11.48
CA GLU A 8 -6.40 10.22 12.11
C GLU A 8 -7.72 10.98 12.14
N GLU A 9 -7.71 12.26 12.53
CA GLU A 9 -8.92 13.09 12.61
C GLU A 9 -9.61 13.18 11.24
N ARG A 10 -8.83 13.44 10.18
CA ARG A 10 -9.35 13.61 8.82
C ARG A 10 -9.80 12.29 8.22
N ALA A 11 -9.06 11.21 8.46
CA ALA A 11 -9.41 9.87 8.00
C ALA A 11 -10.73 9.41 8.63
N SER A 12 -10.87 9.56 9.95
CA SER A 12 -12.07 9.19 10.69
C SER A 12 -13.30 9.99 10.23
N ALA A 13 -13.15 11.31 10.08
CA ALA A 13 -14.25 12.15 9.58
C ALA A 13 -14.73 11.76 8.17
N ASN A 14 -13.82 11.32 7.29
CA ASN A 14 -14.19 10.84 5.96
C ASN A 14 -14.87 9.47 5.99
N ILE A 15 -14.44 8.57 6.87
CA ILE A 15 -15.08 7.26 7.09
C ILE A 15 -16.51 7.44 7.60
N ASP A 16 -16.72 8.32 8.59
CA ASP A 16 -18.05 8.62 9.12
C ASP A 16 -18.97 9.19 8.04
N ARG A 17 -18.46 10.11 7.22
CA ARG A 17 -19.21 10.65 6.06
C ARG A 17 -19.57 9.57 5.05
N LEU A 18 -18.70 8.61 4.79
CA LEU A 18 -19.01 7.51 3.88
C LEU A 18 -20.20 6.69 4.41
N ALA A 19 -20.23 6.42 5.73
CA ALA A 19 -21.31 5.67 6.37
C ALA A 19 -22.67 6.39 6.31
N THR A 20 -22.67 7.73 6.24
CA THR A 20 -23.92 8.52 6.16
C THR A 20 -24.37 8.80 4.72
N THR A 21 -23.45 8.88 3.77
CA THR A 21 -23.72 9.45 2.43
C THR A 21 -23.84 8.39 1.35
N CYS A 22 -23.21 7.23 1.53
CA CYS A 22 -23.25 6.15 0.55
C CYS A 22 -24.15 5.01 1.03
N ALA A 23 -25.03 4.52 0.16
CA ALA A 23 -25.82 3.29 0.38
C ALA A 23 -24.96 2.00 0.33
N ILE A 24 -23.65 2.13 0.47
CA ILE A 24 -22.68 1.06 0.30
C ILE A 24 -22.42 0.46 1.68
N SER A 25 -22.53 -0.86 1.81
CA SER A 25 -22.35 -1.58 3.08
C SER A 25 -20.88 -1.69 3.54
N ILE A 26 -19.97 -0.89 2.98
CA ILE A 26 -18.53 -0.91 3.33
C ILE A 26 -18.30 0.03 4.50
N ARG A 27 -17.67 -0.47 5.56
CA ARG A 27 -17.24 0.31 6.72
C ARG A 27 -15.73 0.18 6.87
N PRO A 28 -14.94 1.09 6.26
CA PRO A 28 -13.50 1.10 6.48
C PRO A 28 -13.19 1.35 7.95
N GLU A 29 -12.16 0.68 8.46
CA GLU A 29 -11.62 0.93 9.80
C GLU A 29 -10.27 1.66 9.66
N TYR A 30 -9.87 2.40 10.69
CA TYR A 30 -8.64 3.19 10.72
C TYR A 30 -7.72 2.76 11.87
N GLU A 31 -6.42 2.70 11.60
CA GLU A 31 -5.37 2.44 12.58
C GLU A 31 -4.11 3.25 12.22
N ASN A 32 -3.44 3.84 13.21
CA ASN A 32 -2.17 4.50 12.97
C ASN A 32 -1.06 3.49 12.62
N LEU A 33 -0.26 3.80 11.60
CA LEU A 33 0.89 3.01 11.20
C LEU A 33 2.01 3.92 10.72
N ASP A 34 3.07 4.00 11.52
CA ASP A 34 4.37 4.51 11.08
C ASP A 34 5.10 3.39 10.34
N TRP A 35 5.68 3.69 9.17
CA TRP A 35 6.46 2.71 8.41
C TRP A 35 7.77 2.33 9.11
N ASP A 36 8.29 3.17 10.00
CA ASP A 36 9.45 2.81 10.83
C ASP A 36 9.11 1.74 11.89
N ASP A 37 7.86 1.67 12.33
CA ASP A 37 7.34 0.57 13.16
C ASP A 37 6.91 -0.61 12.29
N GLY A 38 6.26 -0.32 11.16
CA GLY A 38 5.75 -1.29 10.20
C GLY A 38 6.84 -2.18 9.60
N LYS A 39 8.02 -1.63 9.28
CA LYS A 39 9.17 -2.41 8.80
C LYS A 39 9.67 -3.46 9.80
N LEU A 40 9.41 -3.24 11.09
CA LEU A 40 9.74 -4.16 12.18
C LEU A 40 8.63 -5.19 12.43
N GLY A 41 7.51 -5.12 11.70
CA GLY A 41 6.32 -5.93 11.94
C GLY A 41 5.54 -5.50 13.19
N SER A 42 5.81 -4.30 13.72
CA SER A 42 5.09 -3.74 14.86
C SER A 42 3.79 -3.09 14.38
N PHE A 43 2.76 -3.91 14.27
CA PHE A 43 1.45 -3.51 13.77
C PHE A 43 0.45 -3.30 14.90
N GLY A 44 -0.59 -2.51 14.68
CA GLY A 44 -1.70 -2.42 15.64
C GLY A 44 -2.69 -3.59 15.51
N PRO A 45 -3.70 -3.67 16.41
CA PRO A 45 -4.69 -4.75 16.42
C PRO A 45 -5.44 -4.94 15.08
N LEU A 46 -5.71 -3.89 14.31
CA LEU A 46 -6.46 -4.01 13.06
C LEU A 46 -5.62 -4.66 11.98
N VAL A 47 -4.38 -4.21 11.76
CA VAL A 47 -3.47 -4.83 10.80
C VAL A 47 -3.12 -6.27 11.23
N GLN A 48 -3.03 -6.53 12.53
CA GLN A 48 -2.82 -7.88 13.08
C GLN A 48 -4.06 -8.78 13.09
N SER A 49 -5.27 -8.27 12.91
CA SER A 49 -6.50 -9.06 13.07
C SER A 49 -6.72 -10.12 11.98
N ARG A 50 -6.17 -9.92 10.78
CA ARG A 50 -6.44 -10.74 9.59
C ARG A 50 -5.24 -10.81 8.66
N SER A 51 -5.34 -11.64 7.63
CA SER A 51 -4.42 -11.58 6.49
C SER A 51 -4.94 -10.56 5.46
N TRP A 52 -4.03 -9.95 4.73
CA TRP A 52 -4.35 -8.89 3.76
C TRP A 52 -3.95 -9.33 2.34
N ASP A 53 -4.94 -9.64 1.50
CA ASP A 53 -4.69 -10.07 0.11
C ASP A 53 -4.18 -8.93 -0.77
N LEU A 54 -4.55 -7.69 -0.43
CA LEU A 54 -4.19 -6.49 -1.18
C LEU A 54 -3.80 -5.34 -0.24
N VAL A 55 -2.58 -4.83 -0.43
CA VAL A 55 -2.09 -3.57 0.13
C VAL A 55 -2.18 -2.51 -0.96
N VAL A 56 -2.80 -1.37 -0.69
CA VAL A 56 -2.97 -0.29 -1.68
C VAL A 56 -2.24 0.95 -1.20
N LEU A 57 -1.41 1.52 -2.07
CA LEU A 57 -0.66 2.74 -1.85
C LEU A 57 -0.99 3.73 -2.95
N SER A 58 -1.33 4.96 -2.56
CA SER A 58 -1.72 6.02 -3.49
C SER A 58 -0.88 7.26 -3.23
N ASP A 59 0.02 7.56 -4.17
CA ASP A 59 0.95 8.69 -4.14
C ASP A 59 1.83 8.75 -2.86
N CYS A 60 2.25 7.57 -2.37
CA CYS A 60 3.09 7.42 -1.16
C CYS A 60 4.60 7.35 -1.45
N THR A 61 5.02 7.46 -2.71
CA THR A 61 6.40 7.20 -3.17
C THR A 61 7.23 8.47 -3.40
N TYR A 62 6.73 9.64 -2.95
CA TYR A 62 7.39 10.94 -3.17
C TYR A 62 8.60 11.19 -2.27
N ASN A 63 8.69 10.52 -1.11
CA ASN A 63 9.80 10.64 -0.18
C ASN A 63 10.74 9.44 -0.34
N VAL A 64 11.83 9.65 -1.09
CA VAL A 64 12.81 8.60 -1.41
C VAL A 64 13.44 7.99 -0.16
N ASP A 65 13.67 8.80 0.88
CA ASP A 65 14.26 8.35 2.15
C ASP A 65 13.34 7.40 2.92
N ALA A 66 12.03 7.49 2.70
CA ALA A 66 11.03 6.64 3.33
C ALA A 66 10.76 5.33 2.56
N LEU A 67 11.23 5.21 1.31
CA LEU A 67 10.96 4.03 0.47
C LEU A 67 11.44 2.72 1.10
N PRO A 68 12.64 2.62 1.73
CA PRO A 68 13.06 1.37 2.36
C PRO A 68 12.08 0.94 3.47
N ALA A 69 11.69 1.86 4.35
CA ALA A 69 10.74 1.57 5.43
C ALA A 69 9.36 1.18 4.89
N LEU A 70 8.89 1.83 3.83
CA LEU A 70 7.64 1.51 3.15
C LEU A 70 7.63 0.09 2.57
N ILE A 71 8.71 -0.28 1.85
CA ILE A 71 8.85 -1.59 1.21
C ILE A 71 8.98 -2.69 2.26
N ASP A 72 9.76 -2.46 3.30
CA ASP A 72 9.91 -3.40 4.40
C ASP A 72 8.58 -3.56 5.17
N THR A 73 7.76 -2.51 5.27
CA THR A 73 6.44 -2.57 5.90
C THR A 73 5.50 -3.52 5.16
N TRP A 74 5.33 -3.38 3.84
CA TRP A 74 4.47 -4.33 3.12
C TRP A 74 5.07 -5.74 3.05
N THR A 75 6.40 -5.85 3.12
CA THR A 75 7.10 -7.14 3.21
C THR A 75 6.84 -7.81 4.56
N ALA A 76 6.79 -7.05 5.65
CA ALA A 76 6.39 -7.54 6.96
C ALA A 76 4.90 -7.97 6.99
N ILE A 77 4.02 -7.25 6.28
CA ILE A 77 2.61 -7.69 6.10
C ILE A 77 2.55 -9.03 5.38
N HIS A 78 3.32 -9.21 4.30
CA HIS A 78 3.38 -10.49 3.59
C HIS A 78 3.86 -11.64 4.50
N LYS A 79 4.93 -11.42 5.26
CA LYS A 79 5.43 -12.40 6.25
C LYS A 79 4.38 -12.73 7.31
N GLN A 80 3.64 -11.73 7.80
CA GLN A 80 2.53 -11.94 8.72
C GLN A 80 1.43 -12.82 8.09
N ASN A 81 1.07 -12.58 6.83
CA ASN A 81 0.06 -13.35 6.12
C ASN A 81 0.47 -14.83 6.00
N VAL A 82 1.73 -15.08 5.59
CA VAL A 82 2.33 -16.43 5.52
C VAL A 82 2.28 -17.12 6.88
N ALA A 83 2.69 -16.44 7.95
CA ALA A 83 2.69 -17.02 9.30
C ALA A 83 1.30 -17.39 9.83
N LYS A 84 0.22 -16.75 9.31
CA LYS A 84 -1.17 -17.02 9.71
C LYS A 84 -1.83 -18.14 8.91
N GLN A 85 -1.23 -18.61 7.82
CA GLN A 85 -1.76 -19.72 7.02
C GLN A 85 -1.01 -21.02 7.37
N PRO A 86 -1.56 -21.88 8.25
CA PRO A 86 -0.92 -23.13 8.66
C PRO A 86 -1.00 -24.25 7.61
N ASP A 87 -1.89 -24.15 6.61
CA ASP A 87 -2.07 -25.16 5.57
C ASP A 87 -1.39 -24.74 4.26
N HIS A 88 -0.40 -25.55 3.83
CA HIS A 88 0.38 -25.38 2.61
C HIS A 88 -0.40 -25.56 1.30
N ASP A 89 -1.72 -25.79 1.35
CA ASP A 89 -2.53 -26.08 0.16
C ASP A 89 -2.77 -24.85 -0.71
N HIS A 90 -2.66 -23.63 -0.15
CA HIS A 90 -2.72 -22.38 -0.92
C HIS A 90 -1.64 -21.40 -0.44
N PRO A 91 -0.75 -20.90 -1.32
CA PRO A 91 0.20 -19.88 -0.94
C PRO A 91 -0.51 -18.58 -0.53
N SER A 92 -0.04 -17.94 0.54
CA SER A 92 -0.48 -16.61 0.95
C SER A 92 -0.06 -15.57 -0.08
N THR A 93 -0.88 -15.31 -1.09
CA THR A 93 -0.58 -14.26 -2.08
C THR A 93 -0.94 -12.90 -1.51
N THR A 94 0.07 -12.13 -1.12
CA THR A 94 -0.08 -10.70 -0.81
C THR A 94 0.26 -9.90 -2.05
N ARG A 95 -0.67 -9.08 -2.53
CA ARG A 95 -0.46 -8.15 -3.64
C ARG A 95 -0.29 -6.74 -3.14
N VAL A 96 0.59 -5.97 -3.77
CA VAL A 96 0.78 -4.55 -3.45
C VAL A 96 0.48 -3.73 -4.69
N LEU A 97 -0.59 -2.93 -4.64
CA LEU A 97 -0.94 -1.99 -5.69
C LEU A 97 -0.38 -0.62 -5.35
N VAL A 98 0.56 -0.14 -6.17
CA VAL A 98 1.12 1.20 -6.07
C VAL A 98 0.58 2.04 -7.21
N ALA A 99 -0.18 3.08 -6.88
CA ALA A 99 -0.55 4.14 -7.80
C ALA A 99 0.34 5.36 -7.50
N MET A 100 1.12 5.81 -8.48
CA MET A 100 2.02 6.94 -8.32
C MET A 100 2.04 7.84 -9.55
N LYS A 101 2.35 9.11 -9.31
CA LYS A 101 2.69 10.05 -10.38
C LYS A 101 4.19 10.23 -10.39
N VAL A 102 4.83 9.95 -11.52
CA VAL A 102 6.28 10.14 -11.65
C VAL A 102 6.60 11.63 -11.67
N ARG A 103 7.25 12.12 -10.62
CA ARG A 103 7.64 13.53 -10.47
C ARG A 103 9.14 13.74 -10.67
N HIS A 104 9.96 12.73 -10.37
CA HIS A 104 11.43 12.84 -10.43
C HIS A 104 12.10 11.53 -10.86
N SER A 105 13.31 11.62 -11.41
CA SER A 105 14.12 10.46 -11.82
C SER A 105 14.46 9.51 -10.67
N ASP A 106 14.48 10.03 -9.44
CA ASP A 106 14.89 9.29 -8.24
C ASP A 106 13.86 8.23 -7.82
N GLU A 107 12.65 8.29 -8.37
CA GLU A 107 11.62 7.25 -8.21
C GLU A 107 12.01 5.93 -8.89
N SER A 108 13.04 5.93 -9.74
CA SER A 108 13.66 4.70 -10.25
C SER A 108 14.24 3.82 -9.13
N ARG A 109 14.60 4.41 -7.99
CA ARG A 109 15.09 3.69 -6.80
C ARG A 109 14.02 2.77 -6.21
N LEU A 110 12.73 3.10 -6.39
CA LEU A 110 11.63 2.22 -6.00
C LEU A 110 11.86 0.83 -6.60
N TRP A 111 12.03 0.74 -7.93
CA TRP A 111 12.19 -0.52 -8.67
C TRP A 111 13.32 -1.40 -8.16
N GLU A 112 14.46 -0.78 -7.86
CA GLU A 112 15.63 -1.48 -7.32
C GLU A 112 15.29 -2.07 -5.95
N LEU A 113 14.69 -1.26 -5.06
CA LEU A 113 14.34 -1.69 -3.71
C LEU A 113 13.23 -2.77 -3.69
N VAL A 114 12.19 -2.66 -4.53
CA VAL A 114 11.13 -3.69 -4.58
C VAL A 114 11.73 -5.03 -5.02
N LYS A 115 12.63 -5.01 -6.00
CA LYS A 115 13.34 -6.19 -6.50
C LYS A 115 14.27 -6.78 -5.46
N GLU A 116 15.04 -5.95 -4.75
CA GLU A 116 15.91 -6.38 -3.64
C GLU A 116 15.11 -7.06 -2.52
N ALA A 117 13.88 -6.58 -2.27
CA ALA A 117 12.95 -7.16 -1.30
C ALA A 117 12.18 -8.40 -1.82
N GLY A 118 12.48 -8.90 -3.02
CA GLY A 118 11.90 -10.12 -3.59
C GLY A 118 10.54 -9.94 -4.25
N TRP A 119 10.16 -8.71 -4.62
CA TRP A 119 8.91 -8.42 -5.32
C TRP A 119 9.14 -8.21 -6.81
N ALA A 120 8.15 -8.57 -7.63
CA ALA A 120 8.15 -8.32 -9.06
C ALA A 120 6.81 -7.71 -9.52
N ILE A 121 6.84 -6.96 -10.61
CA ILE A 121 5.63 -6.41 -11.24
C ILE A 121 4.86 -7.57 -11.87
N ALA A 122 3.64 -7.79 -11.39
CA ALA A 122 2.68 -8.72 -11.96
C ALA A 122 1.81 -8.05 -13.04
N GLU A 123 1.38 -6.81 -12.78
CA GLU A 123 0.59 -6.02 -13.74
C GLU A 123 1.02 -4.54 -13.70
N GLU A 124 0.88 -3.86 -14.83
CA GLU A 124 1.09 -2.43 -14.95
C GLU A 124 -0.03 -1.78 -15.77
N ALA A 125 -0.41 -0.56 -15.41
CA ALA A 125 -1.37 0.24 -16.15
C ALA A 125 -1.01 1.73 -16.07
N VAL A 126 -1.43 2.48 -17.09
CA VAL A 126 -1.28 3.93 -17.13
C VAL A 126 -2.65 4.55 -17.30
N MET A 127 -2.99 5.49 -16.43
CA MET A 127 -4.26 6.22 -16.47
C MET A 127 -4.01 7.69 -16.80
N PRO A 128 -4.54 8.21 -17.93
CA PRO A 128 -4.45 9.62 -18.22
C PRO A 128 -5.36 10.42 -17.28
N LEU A 129 -4.85 11.53 -16.77
CA LEU A 129 -5.62 12.47 -15.98
C LEU A 129 -6.29 13.50 -16.89
N PRO A 130 -7.60 13.76 -16.72
CA PRO A 130 -8.29 14.80 -17.48
C PRO A 130 -7.81 16.17 -17.00
N MET A 131 -6.97 16.82 -17.81
CA MET A 131 -6.42 18.15 -17.53
C MET A 131 -7.20 19.24 -18.29
N LEU A 132 -7.62 20.30 -17.59
CA LEU A 132 -8.16 21.51 -18.23
C LEU A 132 -7.02 22.50 -18.50
N GLY A 133 -6.56 22.55 -19.75
CA GLY A 133 -5.63 23.60 -20.21
C GLY A 133 -4.16 23.46 -19.77
N GLY A 134 -3.72 22.27 -19.36
CA GLY A 134 -2.33 21.97 -19.00
C GLY A 134 -1.76 20.80 -19.80
N GLU A 135 -0.48 20.48 -19.56
CA GLU A 135 0.15 19.28 -20.12
C GLU A 135 -0.57 18.01 -19.64
N ALA A 136 -0.63 17.00 -20.52
CA ALA A 136 -1.19 15.70 -20.17
C ALA A 136 -0.43 15.13 -18.96
N GLN A 137 -1.18 14.65 -17.98
CA GLN A 137 -0.62 14.01 -16.80
C GLN A 137 -1.07 12.56 -16.76
N GLU A 138 -0.22 11.71 -16.24
CA GLU A 138 -0.45 10.27 -16.17
C GLU A 138 -0.26 9.80 -14.72
N ILE A 139 -1.09 8.85 -14.31
CA ILE A 139 -0.89 8.05 -13.11
C ILE A 139 -0.46 6.66 -13.56
N PHE A 140 0.64 6.19 -13.00
CA PHE A 140 1.13 4.85 -13.22
C PHE A 140 0.65 3.96 -12.08
N LEU A 141 0.12 2.79 -12.43
CA LEU A 141 -0.33 1.77 -11.50
C LEU A 141 0.51 0.52 -11.69
N TYR A 142 1.01 -0.02 -10.60
CA TYR A 142 1.82 -1.22 -10.58
C TYR A 142 1.31 -2.17 -9.52
N LEU A 143 1.01 -3.40 -9.92
CA LEU A 143 0.68 -4.48 -9.03
C LEU A 143 1.95 -5.32 -8.82
N PHE A 144 2.42 -5.41 -7.59
CA PHE A 144 3.54 -6.25 -7.21
C PHE A 144 3.09 -7.54 -6.52
N GLU A 145 3.81 -8.63 -6.80
CA GLU A 145 3.68 -9.91 -6.13
C GLU A 145 5.05 -10.37 -5.61
N ASN A 146 5.07 -10.96 -4.41
CA ASN A 146 6.30 -11.51 -3.86
C ASN A 146 6.66 -12.80 -4.61
N GLN A 147 7.92 -12.92 -5.03
CA GLN A 147 8.44 -14.06 -5.78
C GLN A 147 9.02 -15.15 -4.88
N THR A 148 9.07 -14.91 -3.56
CA THR A 148 9.60 -15.84 -2.58
C THR A 148 8.46 -16.75 -2.14
N GLN A 149 8.48 -18.01 -2.58
CA GLN A 149 7.65 -19.09 -2.04
C GLN A 149 8.26 -19.66 -0.75
#